data_AF-A0AAI9T7R0-F1
#
_entry.id   AF-A0AAI9T7R0-F1
#
_cell.length_a   1.000
_cell.length_b   1.000
_cell.length_c   1.000
_cell.angle_alpha   90.00
_cell.angle_beta   90.00
_cell.angle_gamma   90.00
#
_symmetry.space_group_name_H-M   'P 1'
#
loop_
_entity.id
_entity.type
_entity.pdbx_description
1 polymer ?
#
loop_
_entity_poly.entity_id
_entity_poly.type
_entity_poly.pdbx_seq_one_letter_code
_entity_poly.pdbx_strand_id
1 'polypeptide(L)'
;MARGKELPPYVHERICELIRSAKWGAKRIQKHAYPNIPLSTIHYTLRQESKRAHGVSISRPGGLRKLTEEDRDRVYDAIQSRPDIKYEDLLAEVVHKVKAISIWRLTHEMGLRKWRKMDRPYPTPIHAAKRLNWALTYRHFTPEDWKRVFWSDETTIMNGR
;
A
#
# COMPACT_ATOMS: atom_id res chain seq x y z
N MET A 1 34.91 -12.02 3.42
CA MET A 1 34.43 -13.29 2.82
C MET A 1 33.00 -13.08 2.33
N ALA A 2 32.72 -13.37 1.06
CA ALA A 2 31.34 -13.35 0.56
C ALA A 2 30.50 -14.41 1.30
N ARG A 3 29.31 -14.05 1.80
CA ARG A 3 28.41 -15.02 2.41
C ARG A 3 27.84 -15.95 1.32
N GLY A 4 27.79 -17.24 1.61
CA GLY A 4 27.14 -18.23 0.74
C GLY A 4 25.64 -18.00 0.61
N LYS A 5 25.03 -18.67 -0.37
CA LYS A 5 23.57 -18.64 -0.62
C LYS A 5 22.79 -19.10 0.61
N GLU A 6 21.65 -18.47 0.88
CA GLU A 6 20.76 -18.88 1.97
C GLU A 6 20.24 -20.30 1.73
N LEU A 7 20.08 -21.07 2.82
CA LEU A 7 19.51 -22.40 2.74
C LEU A 7 18.01 -22.30 2.40
N PRO A 8 17.50 -23.18 1.53
CA PRO A 8 16.08 -23.25 1.24
C PRO A 8 15.24 -23.57 2.49
N PRO A 9 13.97 -23.10 2.57
CA PRO A 9 13.10 -23.37 3.72
C PRO A 9 12.93 -24.86 4.06
N TYR A 10 12.78 -25.72 3.04
CA TYR A 10 12.63 -27.17 3.25
C TYR A 10 13.87 -27.80 3.92
N VAL A 11 15.06 -27.24 3.69
CA VAL A 11 16.29 -27.72 4.34
C VAL A 11 16.30 -27.32 5.81
N HIS A 12 15.85 -26.10 6.13
CA HIS A 12 15.70 -25.69 7.53
C HIS A 12 14.71 -26.59 8.27
N GLU A 13 13.54 -26.86 7.66
CA GLU A 13 12.52 -27.72 8.25
C GLU A 13 13.04 -29.15 8.45
N ARG A 14 13.72 -29.72 7.44
CA ARG A 14 14.27 -31.07 7.54
C ARG A 14 15.35 -31.19 8.61
N ILE A 15 16.21 -30.17 8.77
CA ILE A 15 17.19 -30.14 9.87
C ILE A 15 16.48 -30.16 11.23
N CYS A 16 15.42 -29.37 11.38
CA CYS A 16 14.64 -29.31 12.62
C CYS A 16 13.89 -30.63 12.89
N GLU A 17 13.31 -31.23 11.84
CA GLU A 17 12.64 -32.53 11.92
C GLU A 17 13.59 -33.64 12.38
N LEU A 18 14.80 -33.72 11.81
CA LEU A 18 15.81 -34.72 12.20
C LEU A 18 16.21 -34.62 13.69
N ILE A 19 16.10 -33.44 14.29
CA ILE A 19 16.29 -33.28 15.74
C ILE A 19 15.04 -33.67 16.51
N ARG A 20 13.86 -33.20 16.09
CA ARG A 20 12.60 -33.42 16.82
C ARG A 20 12.12 -34.88 16.78
N SER A 21 12.10 -35.50 15.60
CA SER A 21 11.59 -36.86 15.41
C SER A 21 12.68 -37.92 15.61
N ALA A 22 13.82 -37.75 14.93
CA ALA A 22 14.89 -38.75 14.90
C ALA A 22 15.92 -38.60 16.03
N LYS A 23 15.86 -37.51 16.82
CA LYS A 23 16.79 -37.20 17.93
C LYS A 23 18.27 -37.20 17.51
N TRP A 24 18.56 -36.78 16.27
CA TRP A 24 19.94 -36.69 15.80
C TRP A 24 20.67 -35.48 16.37
N GLY A 25 21.92 -35.66 16.79
CA GLY A 25 22.80 -34.54 17.15
C GLY A 25 23.28 -33.77 15.92
N ALA A 26 23.58 -32.47 16.07
CA ALA A 26 23.98 -31.60 14.96
C ALA A 26 25.21 -32.10 14.17
N LYS A 27 26.21 -32.69 14.85
CA LYS A 27 27.37 -33.32 14.19
C LYS A 27 26.97 -34.50 13.30
N ARG A 28 25.98 -35.29 13.74
CA ARG A 28 25.45 -36.43 12.98
C ARG A 28 24.68 -35.96 11.75
N ILE A 29 23.88 -34.89 11.90
CA ILE A 29 23.17 -34.26 10.79
C ILE A 29 24.15 -33.74 9.74
N GLN A 30 25.21 -33.05 10.17
CA GLN A 30 26.25 -32.59 9.25
C GLN A 30 26.91 -33.77 8.52
N LYS A 31 27.34 -34.80 9.26
CA LYS A 31 28.09 -35.91 8.68
C LYS A 31 27.27 -36.75 7.70
N HIS A 32 25.99 -36.98 7.97
CA HIS A 32 25.18 -37.96 7.24
C HIS A 32 24.09 -37.36 6.34
N ALA A 33 23.46 -36.24 6.73
CA ALA A 33 22.38 -35.64 5.95
C ALA A 33 22.86 -34.46 5.09
N TYR A 34 23.74 -33.61 5.64
CA TYR A 34 24.16 -32.37 4.97
C TYR A 34 25.67 -32.08 5.11
N PRO A 35 26.57 -32.84 4.44
CA PRO A 35 28.03 -32.64 4.54
C PRO A 35 28.50 -31.27 4.05
N ASN A 36 27.79 -30.69 3.08
CA ASN A 36 28.11 -29.41 2.47
C ASN A 36 27.65 -28.20 3.31
N ILE A 37 26.85 -28.41 4.35
CA ILE A 37 26.38 -27.35 5.23
C ILE A 37 27.32 -27.26 6.44
N PRO A 38 27.93 -26.09 6.72
CA PRO A 38 28.75 -25.92 7.91
C PRO A 38 27.98 -26.22 9.20
N LEU A 39 28.64 -26.85 10.17
CA LEU A 39 28.05 -27.14 11.48
C LEU A 39 27.50 -25.88 12.18
N SER A 40 28.19 -24.74 12.00
CA SER A 40 27.76 -23.44 12.51
C SER A 40 26.39 -23.01 11.96
N THR A 41 26.12 -23.27 10.68
CA THR A 41 24.83 -22.99 10.03
C THR A 41 23.72 -23.88 10.57
N ILE A 42 24.01 -25.17 10.85
CA ILE A 42 23.06 -26.09 11.47
C ILE A 42 22.70 -25.60 12.89
N HIS A 43 23.71 -25.29 13.72
CA HIS A 43 23.48 -24.71 15.05
C HIS A 43 22.69 -23.40 15.00
N TYR A 44 23.02 -22.51 14.06
CA TYR A 44 22.30 -21.26 13.87
C TYR A 44 20.84 -21.49 13.49
N THR A 45 20.58 -22.42 12.57
CA THR A 45 19.22 -22.79 12.13
C THR A 45 18.36 -23.24 13.31
N LEU A 46 18.90 -24.14 14.15
CA LEU A 46 18.21 -24.64 15.34
C LEU A 46 17.94 -23.53 16.37
N ARG A 47 18.92 -22.64 16.58
CA ARG A 47 18.72 -21.49 17.48
C ARG A 47 17.63 -20.53 16.99
N GLN A 48 17.50 -20.38 15.67
CA GLN A 48 16.49 -19.49 15.07
C GLN A 48 15.14 -20.17 14.86
N GLU A 49 15.02 -21.48 15.06
CA GLU A 49 13.79 -22.25 14.78
C GLU A 49 12.59 -21.64 15.51
N SER A 50 12.72 -21.31 16.78
CA SER A 50 11.64 -20.70 17.57
C SER A 50 11.20 -19.32 17.07
N LYS A 51 12.05 -18.63 16.31
CA LYS A 51 11.78 -17.30 15.77
C LYS A 51 11.28 -17.33 14.33
N ARG A 52 11.50 -18.43 13.60
CA ARG A 52 11.12 -18.57 12.19
C ARG A 52 9.75 -19.23 12.08
N ALA A 53 8.94 -18.76 11.13
CA ALA A 53 7.76 -19.48 10.69
C ALA A 53 8.10 -20.30 9.43
N HIS A 54 7.71 -21.58 9.40
CA HIS A 54 7.84 -22.45 8.21
C HIS A 54 9.24 -22.49 7.57
N GLY A 55 10.29 -22.47 8.40
CA GLY A 55 11.67 -22.50 7.93
C GLY A 55 12.13 -21.28 7.12
N VAL A 56 11.32 -20.23 6.99
CA VAL A 56 11.67 -19.02 6.24
C VAL A 56 12.62 -18.14 7.07
N SER A 57 13.66 -17.60 6.43
CA SER A 57 14.57 -16.65 7.10
C SER A 57 13.83 -15.35 7.44
N ILE A 58 14.07 -14.85 8.65
CA ILE A 58 13.49 -13.58 9.08
C ILE A 58 14.17 -12.46 8.29
N SER A 59 13.37 -11.64 7.61
CA SER A 59 13.90 -10.46 6.93
C SER A 59 14.62 -9.56 7.93
N ARG A 60 15.77 -9.03 7.52
CA ARG A 60 16.49 -8.09 8.37
C ARG A 60 15.64 -6.84 8.56
N PRO A 61 15.63 -6.24 9.77
CA PRO A 61 15.03 -4.93 9.93
C PRO A 61 15.68 -3.96 8.95
N GLY A 62 14.84 -3.24 8.21
CA GLY A 62 15.30 -2.20 7.30
C GLY A 62 15.94 -1.04 8.05
N GLY A 63 16.59 -0.14 7.30
CA GLY A 63 17.02 1.14 7.86
C GLY A 63 15.82 1.97 8.32
N LEU A 64 16.04 2.84 9.32
CA LEU A 64 15.05 3.80 9.78
C LEU A 64 14.60 4.72 8.63
N ARG A 65 13.32 5.08 8.63
CA ARG A 65 12.76 6.03 7.68
C ARG A 65 13.33 7.43 7.93
N LYS A 66 13.56 8.20 6.86
CA LYS A 66 14.02 9.59 6.96
C LYS A 66 12.92 10.56 7.39
N LEU A 67 11.67 10.22 7.11
CA LEU A 67 10.50 10.96 7.57
C LEU A 67 10.04 10.38 8.90
N THR A 68 9.79 11.27 9.85
CA THR A 68 9.15 10.92 11.13
C THR A 68 7.64 10.70 10.92
N GLU A 69 6.96 10.16 11.93
CA GLU A 69 5.49 10.04 11.89
C GLU A 69 4.81 11.42 11.86
N GLU A 70 5.35 12.41 12.57
CA GLU A 70 4.83 13.79 12.52
C GLU A 70 4.97 14.43 11.14
N ASP A 71 6.06 14.17 10.42
CA ASP A 71 6.23 14.64 9.04
C ASP A 71 5.20 13.97 8.11
N ARG A 72 4.87 12.70 8.40
CA ARG A 72 3.90 11.93 7.64
C ARG A 72 2.48 12.49 7.82
N ASP A 73 2.12 12.84 9.04
CA ASP A 73 0.81 13.41 9.37
C ASP A 73 0.66 14.80 8.76
N ARG A 74 1.71 15.64 8.81
CA ARG A 74 1.73 16.93 8.10
C ARG A 74 1.45 16.80 6.60
N VAL A 75 2.09 15.84 5.93
CA VAL A 75 1.84 15.57 4.50
C VAL A 75 0.39 15.13 4.28
N TYR A 76 -0.15 14.30 5.17
CA TYR A 76 -1.53 13.83 5.06
C TYR A 76 -2.53 14.99 5.22
N ASP A 77 -2.37 15.82 6.25
CA ASP A 77 -3.25 16.95 6.54
C ASP A 77 -3.21 18.01 5.45
N ALA A 78 -2.02 18.26 4.87
CA ALA A 78 -1.86 19.16 3.73
C ALA A 78 -2.67 18.68 2.51
N ILE A 79 -2.66 17.36 2.23
CA ILE A 79 -3.42 16.77 1.11
C ILE A 79 -4.93 16.82 1.39
N GLN A 80 -5.37 16.56 2.62
CA GLN A 80 -6.80 16.65 2.98
C GLN A 80 -7.32 18.08 2.87
N SER A 81 -6.53 19.05 3.32
CA SER A 81 -6.88 20.47 3.28
C SER A 81 -6.88 21.02 1.85
N ARG A 82 -5.91 20.60 1.03
CA ARG A 82 -5.74 21.06 -0.35
C ARG A 82 -5.45 19.86 -1.28
N PRO A 83 -6.48 19.20 -1.82
CA PRO A 83 -6.31 18.01 -2.66
C PRO A 83 -5.56 18.26 -3.99
N ASP A 84 -5.43 19.52 -4.41
CA ASP A 84 -4.73 19.97 -5.62
C ASP A 84 -3.28 20.44 -5.37
N ILE A 85 -2.75 20.21 -4.16
CA ILE A 85 -1.38 20.55 -3.78
C ILE A 85 -0.32 19.88 -4.67
N LYS A 86 0.74 20.62 -5.00
CA LYS A 86 1.86 20.10 -5.81
C LYS A 86 2.90 19.40 -4.92
N TYR A 87 3.71 18.54 -5.53
CA TYR A 87 4.79 17.86 -4.82
C TYR A 87 5.84 18.83 -4.23
N GLU A 88 6.07 19.98 -4.87
CA GLU A 88 7.00 21.00 -4.36
C GLU A 88 6.51 21.59 -3.03
N ASP A 89 5.21 21.88 -2.95
CA ASP A 89 4.57 22.37 -1.73
C ASP A 89 4.60 21.30 -0.63
N LEU A 90 4.30 20.03 -0.97
CA LEU A 90 4.42 18.92 -0.02
C LEU A 90 5.85 18.70 0.49
N LEU A 91 6.86 19.00 -0.33
CA LEU A 91 8.25 18.98 0.10
C LEU A 91 8.54 20.14 1.06
N ALA A 92 7.92 21.30 0.88
CA ALA A 92 8.08 22.44 1.77
C ALA A 92 7.52 22.15 3.17
N GLU A 93 6.39 21.44 3.27
CA GLU A 93 5.78 21.02 4.56
C GLU A 93 6.72 20.17 5.42
N VAL A 94 7.59 19.38 4.78
CA VAL A 94 8.60 18.54 5.45
C VAL A 94 10.01 19.12 5.38
N VAL A 95 10.15 20.43 5.10
CA VAL A 95 11.43 21.15 5.05
C VAL A 95 12.45 20.46 4.14
N HIS A 96 11.99 19.90 3.03
CA HIS A 96 12.81 19.25 2.00
C HIS A 96 13.73 18.13 2.54
N LYS A 97 13.34 17.45 3.63
CA LYS A 97 14.07 16.31 4.21
C LYS A 97 14.28 15.16 3.22
N VAL A 98 13.41 15.05 2.23
CA VAL A 98 13.41 13.98 1.21
C VAL A 98 13.20 14.55 -0.19
N LYS A 99 13.32 13.68 -1.21
CA LYS A 99 13.04 14.03 -2.61
C LYS A 99 11.57 13.74 -2.95
N ALA A 100 11.06 14.34 -4.03
CA ALA A 100 9.69 14.14 -4.51
C ALA A 100 9.29 12.66 -4.66
N ILE A 101 10.22 11.80 -5.12
CA ILE A 101 9.95 10.36 -5.25
C ILE A 101 9.64 9.67 -3.90
N SER A 102 10.21 10.16 -2.80
CA SER A 102 9.92 9.63 -1.46
C SER A 102 8.52 10.04 -1.00
N ILE A 103 8.09 11.26 -1.30
CA ILE A 103 6.71 11.71 -1.06
C ILE A 103 5.73 10.89 -1.91
N TRP A 104 6.05 10.65 -3.19
CA TRP A 104 5.22 9.78 -4.04
C TRP A 104 5.06 8.37 -3.45
N ARG A 105 6.16 7.73 -3.03
CA ARG A 105 6.10 6.42 -2.35
C ARG A 105 5.26 6.47 -1.08
N LEU A 106 5.40 7.53 -0.28
CA LEU A 106 4.63 7.74 0.94
C LEU A 106 3.12 7.84 0.63
N THR A 107 2.74 8.68 -0.34
CA THR A 107 1.33 8.82 -0.74
C THR A 107 0.74 7.51 -1.27
N HIS A 108 1.55 6.72 -1.99
CA HIS A 108 1.14 5.40 -2.46
C HIS A 108 0.93 4.41 -1.31
N GLU A 109 1.82 4.40 -0.32
CA GLU A 109 1.68 3.60 0.91
C GLU A 109 0.43 3.99 1.71
N MET A 110 0.07 5.27 1.72
CA MET A 110 -1.16 5.77 2.34
C MET A 110 -2.45 5.45 1.54
N GLY A 111 -2.32 4.89 0.33
CA GLY A 111 -3.48 4.66 -0.56
C GLY A 111 -4.00 5.91 -1.25
N LEU A 112 -3.27 7.03 -1.19
CA LEU A 112 -3.62 8.28 -1.86
C LEU A 112 -3.18 8.21 -3.32
N ARG A 113 -4.12 8.44 -4.24
CA ARG A 113 -3.86 8.45 -5.68
C ARG A 113 -4.23 9.80 -6.27
N LYS A 114 -3.47 10.20 -7.29
CA LYS A 114 -3.79 11.37 -8.09
C LYS A 114 -5.02 11.08 -8.95
N TRP A 115 -6.07 11.86 -8.77
CA TRP A 115 -7.25 11.84 -9.64
C TRP A 115 -7.29 13.10 -10.50
N ARG A 116 -7.78 12.96 -11.74
CA ARG A 116 -8.00 14.12 -12.60
C ARG A 116 -9.22 14.88 -12.06
N LYS A 117 -9.04 16.16 -11.76
CA LYS A 117 -10.14 17.06 -11.44
C LYS A 117 -11.02 17.19 -12.70
N MET A 118 -12.26 16.74 -12.61
CA MET A 118 -13.24 16.94 -13.67
C MET A 118 -13.71 18.39 -13.67
N ASP A 119 -13.82 18.97 -14.87
CA ASP A 119 -14.45 20.28 -15.00
C ASP A 119 -15.95 20.13 -14.74
N ARG A 120 -16.42 20.74 -13.66
CA ARG A 120 -17.82 20.69 -13.24
C ARG A 120 -18.36 22.11 -13.29
N PRO A 121 -19.45 22.36 -14.04
CA PRO A 121 -20.10 23.66 -14.04
C PRO A 121 -20.39 24.11 -12.62
N TYR A 122 -19.87 25.27 -12.25
CA TYR A 122 -20.02 25.81 -10.91
C TYR A 122 -21.49 26.15 -10.65
N PRO A 123 -22.17 25.50 -9.68
CA PRO A 123 -23.53 25.86 -9.34
C PRO A 123 -23.49 27.15 -8.54
N THR A 124 -24.08 28.23 -9.07
CA THR A 124 -24.34 29.41 -8.25
C THR A 124 -25.26 29.05 -7.09
N PRO A 125 -25.23 29.78 -5.96
CA PRO A 125 -26.10 29.49 -4.81
C PRO A 125 -27.58 29.41 -5.18
N ILE A 126 -28.02 30.24 -6.14
CA ILE A 126 -29.39 30.25 -6.67
C ILE A 126 -29.70 28.93 -7.38
N HIS A 127 -28.81 28.46 -8.27
CA HIS A 127 -29.00 27.18 -8.96
C HIS A 127 -28.96 26.00 -8.00
N ALA A 128 -28.07 26.02 -7.01
CA ALA A 128 -27.99 24.97 -5.99
C ALA A 128 -29.31 24.86 -5.20
N ALA A 129 -29.87 25.98 -4.75
CA ALA A 129 -31.15 26.01 -4.04
C ALA A 129 -32.31 25.49 -4.89
N LYS A 130 -32.40 25.92 -6.17
CA LYS A 130 -33.43 25.43 -7.10
C LYS A 130 -33.31 23.92 -7.34
N ARG A 131 -32.09 23.42 -7.56
CA ARG A 131 -31.82 21.98 -7.76
C ARG A 131 -32.17 21.18 -6.51
N LEU A 132 -31.83 21.67 -5.32
CA LEU A 132 -32.17 21.02 -4.06
C LEU A 132 -33.68 20.96 -3.86
N ASN A 133 -34.39 22.08 -4.06
CA ASN A 133 -35.85 22.12 -3.94
C ASN A 133 -36.52 21.15 -4.93
N TRP A 134 -36.06 21.12 -6.18
CA TRP A 134 -36.53 20.15 -7.17
C TRP A 134 -36.32 18.71 -6.69
N ALA A 135 -35.10 18.37 -6.23
CA ALA A 135 -34.80 17.03 -5.74
C ALA A 135 -35.66 16.63 -4.52
N LEU A 136 -35.93 17.58 -3.61
CA LEU A 136 -36.81 17.34 -2.46
C LEU A 136 -38.27 17.14 -2.88
N THR A 137 -38.77 17.97 -3.80
CA THR A 137 -40.15 17.91 -4.31
C THR A 137 -40.45 16.56 -4.95
N TYR A 138 -39.50 16.02 -5.73
CA TYR A 138 -39.68 14.77 -6.46
C TYR A 138 -38.96 13.57 -5.81
N ARG A 139 -38.51 13.69 -4.54
CA ARG A 139 -37.75 12.64 -3.83
C ARG A 139 -38.50 11.30 -3.75
N HIS A 140 -39.81 11.36 -3.68
CA HIS A 140 -40.69 10.21 -3.48
C HIS A 140 -41.37 9.73 -4.76
N PHE A 141 -40.99 10.26 -5.93
CA PHE A 141 -41.52 9.80 -7.21
C PHE A 141 -41.13 8.34 -7.47
N THR A 142 -42.12 7.53 -7.83
CA THR A 142 -41.91 6.14 -8.21
C THR A 142 -41.53 6.03 -9.69
N PRO A 143 -41.02 4.87 -10.15
CA PRO A 143 -40.79 4.63 -11.57
C PRO A 143 -42.05 4.85 -12.43
N GLU A 144 -43.25 4.56 -11.92
CA GLU A 144 -44.53 4.80 -12.60
C GLU A 144 -44.80 6.31 -12.81
N ASP A 145 -44.44 7.15 -11.85
CA ASP A 145 -44.58 8.60 -11.97
C ASP A 145 -43.60 9.17 -13.00
N TRP A 146 -42.35 8.71 -13.00
CA TRP A 146 -41.34 9.13 -13.98
C TRP A 146 -41.70 8.72 -15.42
N LYS A 147 -42.42 7.61 -15.63
CA LYS A 147 -42.92 7.20 -16.96
C LYS A 147 -43.86 8.24 -17.59
N ARG A 148 -44.47 9.10 -16.78
CA ARG A 148 -45.37 10.17 -17.26
C ARG A 148 -44.62 11.45 -17.61
N VAL A 149 -43.32 11.53 -17.34
CA VAL A 149 -42.49 12.71 -17.59
C VAL A 149 -41.73 12.54 -18.90
N PHE A 150 -41.91 13.50 -19.81
CA PHE A 150 -41.13 13.60 -21.04
C PHE A 150 -40.01 14.63 -20.88
N TRP A 151 -38.81 14.27 -21.32
CA TRP A 151 -37.63 15.13 -21.26
C TRP A 151 -37.20 15.51 -22.68
N SER A 152 -36.92 16.78 -22.90
CA SER A 152 -36.32 17.29 -24.13
C SER A 152 -35.16 18.22 -23.79
N ASP A 153 -34.06 18.09 -24.51
CA ASP A 153 -32.90 18.99 -24.42
C ASP A 153 -32.41 19.32 -25.82
N GLU A 154 -31.82 20.50 -25.98
CA GLU A 154 -31.28 20.97 -27.25
C GLU A 154 -29.77 20.72 -27.29
N THR A 155 -29.26 20.16 -28.39
CA THR A 155 -27.82 19.95 -28.59
C THR A 155 -27.38 20.64 -29.87
N THR A 156 -26.27 21.37 -29.80
CA THR A 156 -25.64 21.97 -30.97
C THR A 156 -24.84 20.92 -31.75
N ILE A 157 -25.19 20.71 -33.02
CA ILE A 157 -24.43 19.85 -33.94
C ILE A 157 -23.53 20.74 -34.79
N MET A 158 -22.21 20.56 -34.67
CA MET A 158 -21.23 21.27 -35.49
C MET A 158 -20.72 20.34 -36.59
N ASN A 159 -20.79 20.78 -37.85
CA ASN A 159 -20.21 20.06 -38.97
C ASN A 159 -18.68 20.18 -38.91
N GLY A 160 -17.96 19.07 -39.15
CA GLY A 160 -16.50 19.02 -39.06
C GLY A 160 -15.81 19.93 -40.08
N ARG A 161 -14.68 20.53 -39.66
CA ARG A 161 -13.69 21.19 -40.54
C ARG A 161 -12.71 20.18 -41.11
#